data_AF-A0A850BM78-F1
#
_entry.id   AF-A0A850BM78-F1
#
_cell.length_a   1.000
_cell.length_b   1.000
_cell.length_c   1.000
_cell.angle_alpha   90.00
_cell.angle_beta   90.00
_cell.angle_gamma   90.00
#
_symmetry.space_group_name_H-M   'P 1'
#
loop_
_entity.id
_entity.type
_entity.pdbx_description
1 polymer ?
#
loop_
_entity_poly.entity_id
_entity_poly.type
_entity_poly.pdbx_seq_one_letter_code
_entity_poly.pdbx_strand_id
1 'polypeptide(L)'
;MERFQAAWEIHKNPWFMCERGGIEAEMGRARDAAQSLTACLRLLNAEDKKAIGPTIERMLKEMRARVGELIVKSNVPDAEVLIDGKAMGKLPTEDPIFVEPGSHRVEVSASGYASDMRVAVFHAGTSMILPSRLEPMRVEVAPPSPERAPVELKEVEKPSTLAPLPLPVEKKAVPVVKGPVSIPMEGKAAEPERAPVRAAVILSGLGLSVAGAAVGAAGLVAASTARQDAKALTEPGETGSNYCRGAANDPCVAVYNAMDKAINFTVVGIAGIAVSIVGGAFIGYEFVRSAPGKEAANARVTLMAAPGGGSLQIAGRF
;
A
#
# COMPACT_ATOMS: atom_id res chain seq x y z
N MET A 1 5.88 -12.32 -4.46
CA MET A 1 6.94 -11.54 -5.14
C MET A 1 8.06 -12.41 -5.72
N GLU A 2 8.46 -13.52 -5.09
CA GLU A 2 9.52 -14.40 -5.66
C GLU A 2 9.15 -15.05 -6.99
N ARG A 3 7.91 -15.54 -7.13
CA ARG A 3 7.38 -16.05 -8.41
C ARG A 3 7.44 -15.04 -9.54
N PHE A 4 7.35 -13.76 -9.18
CA PHE A 4 7.43 -12.65 -10.11
C PHE A 4 8.88 -12.56 -10.64
N GLN A 5 9.90 -12.51 -9.78
CA GLN A 5 11.30 -12.42 -10.21
C GLN A 5 11.73 -13.59 -11.11
N ALA A 6 11.29 -14.81 -10.81
CA ALA A 6 11.60 -15.99 -11.63
C ALA A 6 11.03 -15.90 -13.06
N ALA A 7 9.84 -15.30 -13.24
CA ALA A 7 9.22 -15.13 -14.55
C ALA A 7 9.90 -14.04 -15.40
N TRP A 8 10.43 -12.98 -14.75
CA TRP A 8 11.16 -11.90 -15.40
C TRP A 8 12.43 -12.40 -16.11
N GLU A 9 13.17 -13.31 -15.46
CA GLU A 9 14.40 -13.88 -16.01
C GLU A 9 14.17 -14.72 -17.28
N ILE A 10 12.98 -15.29 -17.47
CA ILE A 10 12.68 -16.20 -18.57
C ILE A 10 12.12 -15.45 -19.79
N HIS A 11 11.16 -14.55 -19.59
CA HIS A 11 10.41 -13.95 -20.70
C HIS A 11 10.73 -12.47 -20.95
N LYS A 12 11.34 -11.76 -19.99
CA LYS A 12 11.65 -10.31 -20.06
C LYS A 12 10.51 -9.45 -20.62
N ASN A 13 9.25 -9.82 -20.34
CA ASN A 13 8.08 -9.15 -20.89
C ASN A 13 7.81 -7.85 -20.10
N PRO A 14 7.82 -6.65 -20.74
CA PRO A 14 7.58 -5.37 -20.07
C PRO A 14 6.28 -5.30 -19.26
N TRP A 15 5.23 -6.00 -19.71
CA TRP A 15 3.91 -6.03 -19.06
C TRP A 15 3.99 -6.46 -17.60
N PHE A 16 4.92 -7.35 -17.30
CA PHE A 16 5.15 -7.85 -15.97
C PHE A 16 5.52 -6.74 -14.96
N MET A 17 6.34 -5.76 -15.39
CA MET A 17 6.69 -4.63 -14.53
C MET A 17 5.50 -3.69 -14.32
N CYS A 18 4.63 -3.56 -15.33
CA CYS A 18 3.41 -2.77 -15.26
C CYS A 18 2.43 -3.36 -14.24
N GLU A 19 2.17 -4.67 -14.33
CA GLU A 19 1.32 -5.41 -13.40
C GLU A 19 1.85 -5.37 -11.97
N ARG A 20 3.15 -5.64 -11.81
CA ARG A 20 3.81 -5.61 -10.51
C ARG A 20 3.67 -4.23 -9.86
N GLY A 21 3.88 -3.16 -10.63
CA GLY A 21 3.74 -1.79 -10.17
C GLY A 21 2.31 -1.44 -9.73
N GLY A 22 1.31 -1.94 -10.46
CA GLY A 22 -0.11 -1.79 -10.07
C GLY A 22 -0.42 -2.47 -8.74
N ILE A 23 -0.03 -3.73 -8.58
CA ILE A 23 -0.25 -4.50 -7.36
C ILE A 23 0.49 -3.86 -6.17
N GLU A 24 1.73 -3.41 -6.35
CA GLU A 24 2.50 -2.70 -5.32
C GLU A 24 1.81 -1.39 -4.90
N ALA A 25 1.22 -0.65 -5.85
CA ALA A 25 0.48 0.58 -5.57
C ALA A 25 -0.78 0.30 -4.74
N GLU A 26 -1.55 -0.73 -5.09
CA GLU A 26 -2.74 -1.15 -4.33
C GLU A 26 -2.40 -1.63 -2.92
N MET A 27 -1.27 -2.32 -2.76
CA MET A 27 -0.76 -2.74 -1.44
C MET A 27 -0.17 -1.57 -0.62
N GLY A 28 -0.19 -0.34 -1.13
CA GLY A 28 0.36 0.83 -0.46
C GLY A 28 1.90 0.88 -0.43
N ARG A 29 2.58 0.01 -1.18
CA ARG A 29 4.06 -0.04 -1.27
C ARG A 29 4.56 0.99 -2.29
N ALA A 30 4.41 2.26 -1.96
CA ALA A 30 4.63 3.35 -2.91
C ALA A 30 6.06 3.38 -3.50
N ARG A 31 7.10 3.05 -2.70
CA ARG A 31 8.49 2.99 -3.19
C ARG A 31 8.64 1.95 -4.28
N ASP A 32 8.24 0.73 -3.98
CA ASP A 32 8.39 -0.41 -4.89
C ASP A 32 7.55 -0.16 -6.15
N ALA A 33 6.31 0.34 -5.98
CA ALA A 33 5.43 0.70 -7.08
C ALA A 33 6.06 1.76 -8.01
N ALA A 34 6.61 2.84 -7.45
CA ALA A 34 7.26 3.87 -8.25
C ALA A 34 8.44 3.31 -9.06
N GLN A 35 9.22 2.40 -8.48
CA GLN A 35 10.32 1.73 -9.17
C GLN A 35 9.80 0.82 -10.30
N SER A 36 8.78 0.00 -10.04
CA SER A 36 8.22 -0.93 -11.03
C SER A 36 7.50 -0.21 -12.18
N LEU A 37 6.71 0.84 -11.88
CA LEU A 37 5.99 1.63 -12.89
C LEU A 37 6.96 2.44 -13.77
N THR A 38 8.03 2.98 -13.19
CA THR A 38 9.09 3.64 -13.97
C THR A 38 9.75 2.65 -14.94
N ALA A 39 10.10 1.45 -14.46
CA ALA A 39 10.66 0.42 -15.32
C ALA A 39 9.67 -0.05 -16.40
N CYS A 40 8.38 -0.19 -16.09
CA CYS A 40 7.34 -0.44 -17.08
C CYS A 40 7.39 0.60 -18.21
N LEU A 41 7.30 1.90 -17.91
CA LEU A 41 7.30 2.97 -18.92
C LEU A 41 8.57 3.02 -19.79
N ARG A 42 9.70 2.55 -19.25
CA ARG A 42 10.98 2.45 -19.95
C ARG A 42 11.03 1.25 -20.90
N LEU A 43 10.40 0.14 -20.51
CA LEU A 43 10.45 -1.13 -21.24
C LEU A 43 9.34 -1.30 -22.28
N LEU A 44 8.23 -0.56 -22.16
CA LEU A 44 7.14 -0.60 -23.14
C LEU A 44 7.60 -0.14 -24.53
N ASN A 45 7.09 -0.79 -25.57
CA ASN A 45 7.23 -0.31 -26.94
C ASN A 45 6.36 0.95 -27.17
N ALA A 46 6.51 1.59 -28.34
CA ALA A 46 5.81 2.83 -28.64
C ALA A 46 4.27 2.69 -28.73
N GLU A 47 3.77 1.55 -29.23
CA GLU A 47 2.34 1.29 -29.37
C GLU A 47 1.68 1.11 -28.01
N ASP A 48 2.24 0.26 -27.17
CA ASP A 48 1.75 0.03 -25.81
C ASP A 48 1.87 1.31 -24.97
N LYS A 49 2.98 2.04 -25.08
CA LYS A 49 3.16 3.32 -24.39
C LYS A 49 2.08 4.33 -24.79
N LYS A 50 1.63 4.34 -26.05
CA LYS A 50 0.50 5.17 -26.49
C LYS A 50 -0.83 4.69 -25.90
N ALA A 51 -1.03 3.38 -25.78
CA ALA A 51 -2.27 2.79 -25.29
C ALA A 51 -2.44 2.93 -23.76
N ILE A 52 -1.42 2.56 -22.97
CA ILE A 52 -1.51 2.47 -21.50
C ILE A 52 -0.64 3.49 -20.76
N GLY A 53 0.34 4.12 -21.43
CA GLY A 53 1.31 5.03 -20.82
C GLY A 53 0.68 6.10 -19.93
N PRO A 54 -0.36 6.85 -20.38
CA PRO A 54 -0.99 7.88 -19.56
C PRO A 54 -1.59 7.38 -18.24
N THR A 55 -2.08 6.13 -18.21
CA THR A 55 -2.58 5.50 -16.99
C THR A 55 -1.44 5.18 -16.03
N ILE A 56 -0.36 4.57 -16.54
CA ILE A 56 0.83 4.24 -15.75
C ILE A 56 1.52 5.50 -15.24
N GLU A 57 1.61 6.56 -16.05
CA GLU A 57 2.16 7.86 -15.66
C GLU A 57 1.36 8.52 -14.53
N ARG A 58 0.02 8.44 -14.58
CA ARG A 58 -0.84 8.94 -13.49
C ARG A 58 -0.59 8.17 -12.19
N MET A 59 -0.55 6.84 -12.24
CA MET A 59 -0.24 6.01 -11.08
C MET A 59 1.16 6.30 -10.53
N LEU A 60 2.16 6.42 -11.42
CA LEU A 60 3.52 6.76 -11.04
C LEU A 60 3.59 8.12 -10.35
N LYS A 61 2.86 9.14 -10.87
CA LYS A 61 2.79 10.46 -10.23
C LYS A 61 2.22 10.39 -8.81
N GLU A 62 1.17 9.60 -8.60
CA GLU A 62 0.59 9.38 -7.28
C GLU A 62 1.56 8.69 -6.33
N MET A 63 2.31 7.68 -6.80
CA MET A 63 3.31 7.00 -5.99
C MET A 63 4.51 7.89 -5.67
N ARG A 64 4.98 8.69 -6.64
CA ARG A 64 6.05 9.68 -6.47
C ARG A 64 5.73 10.72 -5.40
N ALA A 65 4.46 11.12 -5.27
CA ALA A 65 4.02 12.03 -4.21
C ALA A 65 4.15 11.44 -2.80
N ARG A 66 4.36 10.12 -2.65
CA ARG A 66 4.46 9.42 -1.36
C ARG A 66 5.89 8.99 -1.01
N VAL A 67 6.86 9.23 -1.88
CA VAL A 67 8.26 8.77 -1.73
C VAL A 67 9.23 9.91 -1.95
N GLY A 68 10.46 9.76 -1.46
CA GLY A 68 11.56 10.63 -1.84
C GLY A 68 12.26 10.11 -3.11
N GLU A 69 12.89 11.02 -3.84
CA GLU A 69 13.72 10.69 -4.99
C GLU A 69 15.17 11.11 -4.73
N LEU A 70 16.10 10.21 -5.05
CA LEU A 70 17.53 10.45 -4.97
C LEU A 70 18.14 10.40 -6.37
N ILE A 71 18.85 11.46 -6.74
CA ILE A 71 19.71 11.52 -7.93
C ILE A 71 21.14 11.72 -7.45
N VAL A 72 21.97 10.70 -7.56
CA VAL A 72 23.38 10.78 -7.15
C VAL A 72 24.24 11.19 -8.34
N LYS A 73 25.12 12.18 -8.14
CA LYS A 73 26.11 12.60 -9.14
C LYS A 73 27.50 12.34 -8.60
N SER A 74 28.26 11.47 -9.25
CA SER A 74 29.62 11.09 -8.85
C SER A 74 30.66 11.58 -9.85
N ASN A 75 31.87 11.89 -9.36
CA ASN A 75 33.05 12.12 -10.20
C ASN A 75 33.66 10.82 -10.73
N VAL A 76 33.32 9.67 -10.15
CA VAL A 76 33.81 8.34 -10.54
C VAL A 76 32.67 7.57 -11.23
N PRO A 77 32.86 7.12 -12.48
CA PRO A 77 31.89 6.28 -13.17
C PRO A 77 31.81 4.89 -12.52
N ASP A 78 30.69 4.19 -12.72
CA ASP A 78 30.44 2.83 -12.19
C ASP A 78 30.52 2.71 -10.66
N ALA A 79 30.53 3.84 -9.94
CA ALA A 79 30.42 3.86 -8.49
C ALA A 79 29.09 3.24 -8.05
N GLU A 80 29.14 2.40 -7.03
CA GLU A 80 27.99 1.70 -6.47
C GLU A 80 27.30 2.57 -5.43
N VAL A 81 25.96 2.60 -5.46
CA VAL A 81 25.14 3.30 -4.48
C VAL A 81 24.43 2.29 -3.60
N LEU A 82 24.57 2.45 -2.29
CA LEU A 82 23.84 1.69 -1.30
C LEU A 82 22.95 2.62 -0.47
N ILE A 83 21.75 2.16 -0.16
CA ILE A 83 20.84 2.82 0.78
C ILE A 83 20.50 1.83 1.87
N ASP A 84 20.84 2.19 3.11
CA ASP A 84 20.72 1.33 4.31
C ASP A 84 21.36 -0.04 4.11
N GLY A 85 22.51 -0.08 3.42
CA GLY A 85 23.24 -1.31 3.12
C GLY A 85 22.66 -2.14 1.96
N LYS A 86 21.57 -1.71 1.33
CA LYS A 86 21.03 -2.36 0.13
C LYS A 86 21.57 -1.70 -1.14
N ALA A 87 22.17 -2.48 -2.03
CA ALA A 87 22.63 -2.01 -3.32
C ALA A 87 21.47 -1.52 -4.20
N MET A 88 21.59 -0.31 -4.72
CA MET A 88 20.62 0.33 -5.63
C MET A 88 21.08 0.28 -7.10
N GLY A 89 22.35 -0.04 -7.34
CA GLY A 89 22.96 -0.12 -8.67
C GLY A 89 24.20 0.76 -8.80
N LYS A 90 24.65 0.92 -10.04
CA LYS A 90 25.84 1.70 -10.39
C LYS A 90 25.48 3.03 -11.02
N LEU A 91 26.38 4.00 -10.92
CA LEU A 91 26.23 5.33 -11.48
C LEU A 91 26.79 5.44 -12.92
N PRO A 92 26.16 6.26 -13.78
CA PRO A 92 24.90 6.99 -13.54
C PRO A 92 23.67 6.06 -13.59
N THR A 93 22.68 6.30 -12.73
CA THR A 93 21.40 5.57 -12.82
C THR A 93 20.56 6.10 -13.97
N GLU A 94 19.85 5.22 -14.69
CA GLU A 94 18.91 5.63 -15.76
C GLU A 94 17.73 6.43 -15.20
N ASP A 95 17.22 5.99 -14.05
CA ASP A 95 16.06 6.55 -13.37
C ASP A 95 16.46 7.08 -11.96
N PRO A 96 15.67 7.99 -11.37
CA PRO A 96 15.83 8.36 -9.96
C PRO A 96 15.67 7.15 -9.05
N ILE A 97 16.46 7.10 -7.97
CA ILE A 97 16.32 6.07 -6.94
C ILE A 97 15.19 6.49 -6.00
N PHE A 98 14.13 5.68 -5.91
CA PHE A 98 13.02 5.93 -4.98
C PHE A 98 13.35 5.44 -3.57
N VAL A 99 13.14 6.30 -2.58
CA VAL A 99 13.44 6.06 -1.17
C VAL A 99 12.20 6.31 -0.33
N GLU A 100 11.99 5.54 0.72
CA GLU A 100 10.92 5.82 1.67
C GLU A 100 11.15 7.18 2.36
N PRO A 101 10.09 7.89 2.78
CA PRO A 101 10.27 9.10 3.56
C PRO A 101 10.89 8.78 4.93
N GLY A 102 11.90 9.56 5.33
CA GLY A 102 12.62 9.33 6.58
C GLY A 102 14.12 9.55 6.44
N SER A 103 14.85 9.19 7.51
CA SER A 103 16.30 9.28 7.57
C SER A 103 16.91 7.98 7.06
N HIS A 104 17.68 8.06 5.97
CA HIS A 104 18.34 6.92 5.34
C HIS A 104 19.84 7.14 5.24
N ARG A 105 20.63 6.07 5.39
CA ARG A 105 22.08 6.09 5.17
C ARG A 105 22.34 5.85 3.70
N VAL A 106 22.93 6.83 3.02
CA VAL A 106 23.37 6.74 1.63
C VAL A 106 24.88 6.56 1.62
N GLU A 107 25.34 5.53 0.93
CA GLU A 107 26.76 5.25 0.72
C GLU A 107 27.05 5.18 -0.78
N VAL A 108 28.10 5.87 -1.20
CA VAL A 108 28.63 5.82 -2.57
C VAL A 108 30.06 5.30 -2.50
N SER A 109 30.33 4.19 -3.18
CA SER A 109 31.64 3.52 -3.12
C SER A 109 32.15 3.15 -4.52
N ALA A 110 33.46 3.13 -4.68
CA ALA A 110 34.12 2.70 -5.91
C ALA A 110 35.47 2.06 -5.57
N SER A 111 35.90 1.07 -6.37
CA SER A 111 37.18 0.38 -6.15
C SER A 111 38.36 1.35 -6.25
N GLY A 112 39.23 1.36 -5.23
CA GLY A 112 40.38 2.27 -5.13
C GLY A 112 40.06 3.67 -4.60
N TYR A 113 38.83 3.93 -4.16
CA TYR A 113 38.40 5.21 -3.59
C TYR A 113 37.82 5.05 -2.19
N ALA A 114 37.93 6.10 -1.37
CA ALA A 114 37.24 6.20 -0.09
C ALA A 114 35.72 6.32 -0.32
N SER A 115 34.92 5.55 0.41
CA SER A 115 33.45 5.65 0.31
C SER A 115 32.95 6.95 0.94
N ASP A 116 31.97 7.58 0.28
CA ASP A 116 31.25 8.75 0.79
C ASP A 116 29.96 8.25 1.43
N MET A 117 29.87 8.37 2.76
CA MET A 117 28.75 7.89 3.55
C MET A 117 28.06 9.06 4.27
N ARG A 118 26.76 9.23 4.03
CA ARG A 118 25.97 10.33 4.60
C ARG A 118 24.61 9.84 5.09
N VAL A 119 24.08 10.54 6.08
CA VAL A 119 22.67 10.39 6.47
C VAL A 119 21.88 11.49 5.79
N ALA A 120 20.85 11.12 5.05
CA ALA A 120 19.99 12.06 4.35
C ALA A 120 18.52 11.85 4.73
N VAL A 121 17.77 12.96 4.84
CA VAL A 121 16.36 12.94 5.22
C VAL A 121 15.51 13.19 3.98
N PHE A 122 14.75 12.18 3.60
CA PHE A 122 13.85 12.21 2.45
C PHE A 122 12.44 12.58 2.88
N HIS A 123 11.83 13.52 2.17
CA HIS A 123 10.43 13.90 2.35
C HIS A 123 9.60 13.38 1.18
N ALA A 124 8.37 12.96 1.43
CA ALA A 124 7.46 12.51 0.40
C ALA A 124 7.24 13.59 -0.68
N GLY A 125 7.31 13.21 -1.94
CA GLY A 125 7.13 14.11 -3.09
C GLY A 125 8.31 15.04 -3.36
N THR A 126 9.45 14.85 -2.69
CA THR A 126 10.65 15.67 -2.91
C THR A 126 11.72 14.93 -3.69
N SER A 127 12.51 15.68 -4.46
CA SER A 127 13.67 15.16 -5.17
C SER A 127 14.93 15.80 -4.63
N MET A 128 15.92 14.97 -4.30
CA MET A 128 17.20 15.38 -3.75
C MET A 128 18.32 14.97 -4.70
N ILE A 129 19.16 15.95 -5.05
CA ILE A 129 20.38 15.70 -5.81
C ILE A 129 21.54 15.60 -4.81
N LEU A 130 22.22 14.46 -4.79
CA LEU A 130 23.38 14.23 -3.93
C LEU A 130 24.68 14.27 -4.76
N PRO A 131 25.45 15.37 -4.71
CA PRO A 131 26.80 15.36 -5.25
C PRO A 131 27.72 14.55 -4.32
N SER A 132 28.35 13.53 -4.89
CA SER A 132 29.34 12.67 -4.24
C SER A 132 30.68 12.86 -4.93
N ARG A 133 31.72 13.22 -4.17
CA ARG A 133 33.09 13.33 -4.68
C ARG A 133 33.95 12.33 -3.95
N LEU A 134 34.34 11.27 -4.64
CA LEU A 134 35.18 10.21 -4.09
C LEU A 134 36.66 10.56 -4.26
N GLU A 135 37.43 10.35 -3.20
CA GLU A 135 38.88 10.58 -3.14
C GLU A 135 39.63 9.26 -3.26
N PRO A 136 40.70 9.16 -4.08
CA PRO A 136 41.49 7.93 -4.20
C PRO A 136 42.11 7.52 -2.86
N MET A 137 42.03 6.23 -2.53
CA MET A 137 42.75 5.68 -1.38
C MET A 137 44.23 5.57 -1.72
N ARG A 138 45.10 6.29 -1.01
CA ARG A 138 46.53 5.98 -1.03
C ARG A 138 46.77 4.78 -0.13
N VAL A 139 47.18 3.67 -0.73
CA VAL A 139 47.78 2.56 0.02
C VAL A 139 49.20 3.00 0.35
N GLU A 140 49.40 3.58 1.53
CA GLU A 140 50.74 3.81 2.04
C GLU A 140 51.31 2.43 2.42
N VAL A 141 52.22 1.93 1.60
CA VAL A 141 52.99 0.72 1.90
C VAL A 141 53.83 1.06 3.11
N ALA A 142 53.36 0.68 4.30
CA ALA A 142 54.19 0.77 5.50
C ALA A 142 55.50 0.03 5.19
N PRO A 143 56.66 0.69 5.32
CA PRO A 143 57.94 -0.01 5.16
C PRO A 143 57.92 -1.25 6.06
N PRO A 144 58.46 -2.40 5.62
CA PRO A 144 58.48 -3.60 6.44
C PRO A 144 59.08 -3.22 7.78
N SER A 145 58.25 -3.27 8.83
CA SER A 145 58.70 -3.05 10.20
C SER A 145 59.88 -4.00 10.40
N PRO A 146 61.08 -3.49 10.77
CA PRO A 146 62.19 -4.39 11.07
C PRO A 146 61.71 -5.41 12.10
N GLU A 147 62.03 -6.66 11.80
CA GLU A 147 61.85 -7.86 12.61
C GLU A 147 61.78 -7.52 14.10
N ARG A 148 60.64 -7.82 14.74
CA ARG A 148 60.51 -7.63 16.18
C ARG A 148 61.63 -8.42 16.86
N ALA A 149 62.57 -7.72 17.49
CA ALA A 149 63.42 -8.31 18.50
C ALA A 149 62.52 -9.03 19.53
N PRO A 150 62.94 -10.17 20.11
CA PRO A 150 62.12 -10.93 21.04
C PRO A 150 61.64 -10.02 22.17
N VAL A 151 60.32 -9.89 22.32
CA VAL A 151 59.73 -9.24 23.49
C VAL A 151 60.01 -10.17 24.67
N GLU A 152 60.98 -9.80 25.49
CA GLU A 152 61.20 -10.40 26.81
C GLU A 152 59.98 -10.09 27.67
N LEU A 153 59.18 -11.12 27.94
CA LEU A 153 58.02 -11.06 28.83
C LEU A 153 58.50 -10.71 30.24
N LYS A 154 58.44 -9.43 30.62
CA LYS A 154 58.40 -9.07 32.03
C LYS A 154 56.99 -9.35 32.56
N GLU A 155 56.94 -10.32 33.45
CA GLU A 155 55.80 -10.69 34.27
C GLU A 155 55.31 -9.45 35.03
N VAL A 156 54.13 -8.95 34.65
CA VAL A 156 53.45 -7.86 35.34
C VAL A 156 52.67 -8.47 36.49
N GLU A 157 53.10 -8.13 37.71
CA GLU A 157 52.44 -8.46 38.95
C GLU A 157 50.96 -8.06 38.94
N LYS A 158 50.15 -8.99 39.45
CA LYS A 158 48.71 -8.89 39.69
C LYS A 158 48.37 -7.72 40.62
N PRO A 159 47.25 -7.03 40.38
CA PRO A 159 46.37 -6.73 41.50
C PRO A 159 44.96 -7.31 41.32
N SER A 160 44.58 -8.21 42.22
CA SER A 160 43.20 -8.27 42.74
C SER A 160 42.87 -6.88 43.32
N THR A 161 41.69 -6.27 43.16
CA THR A 161 40.36 -6.79 43.47
C THR A 161 39.37 -5.76 42.90
N LEU A 162 38.44 -6.16 42.03
CA LEU A 162 37.33 -5.30 41.61
C LEU A 162 36.17 -5.47 42.60
N ALA A 163 35.88 -4.41 43.36
CA ALA A 163 34.62 -4.29 44.09
C ALA A 163 33.51 -3.85 43.11
N PRO A 164 32.26 -4.34 43.23
CA PRO A 164 31.19 -3.98 42.31
C PRO A 164 30.67 -2.56 42.58
N LEU A 165 30.52 -1.76 41.52
CA LEU A 165 29.77 -0.50 41.57
C LEU A 165 28.26 -0.80 41.59
N PRO A 166 27.45 -0.10 42.42
CA PRO A 166 26.00 -0.26 42.46
C PRO A 166 25.32 0.48 41.29
N LEU A 167 24.39 -0.21 40.63
CA LEU A 167 23.44 0.39 39.68
C LEU A 167 22.32 1.10 40.45
N PRO A 168 21.94 2.35 40.12
CA PRO A 168 20.68 2.93 40.56
C PRO A 168 19.53 2.34 39.73
N VAL A 169 18.73 1.49 40.36
CA VAL A 169 17.40 1.10 39.88
C VAL A 169 16.40 2.13 40.39
N GLU A 170 15.98 3.09 39.56
CA GLU A 170 14.79 3.90 39.83
C GLU A 170 13.66 3.47 38.89
N LYS A 171 12.72 2.72 39.46
CA LYS A 171 11.46 2.35 38.81
C LYS A 171 10.53 3.57 38.87
N LYS A 172 10.32 4.26 37.75
CA LYS A 172 9.12 5.10 37.58
C LYS A 172 8.10 4.34 36.75
N ALA A 173 7.00 4.01 37.43
CA ALA A 173 5.79 3.47 36.83
C ALA A 173 5.17 4.50 35.89
N VAL A 174 4.98 4.13 34.63
CA VAL A 174 4.13 4.85 33.68
C VAL A 174 2.68 4.43 33.97
N PRO A 175 1.76 5.35 34.31
CA PRO A 175 0.36 4.99 34.48
C PRO A 175 -0.25 4.65 33.11
N VAL A 176 -0.72 3.42 33.00
CA VAL A 176 -1.58 2.94 31.91
C VAL A 176 -2.90 3.69 31.97
N VAL A 177 -3.13 4.59 31.01
CA VAL A 177 -4.44 5.21 30.79
C VAL A 177 -5.32 4.18 30.08
N LYS A 178 -6.18 3.50 30.84
CA LYS A 178 -7.35 2.78 30.32
C LYS A 178 -8.56 3.69 30.44
N GLY A 179 -9.14 4.08 29.32
CA GLY A 179 -10.46 4.70 29.27
C GLY A 179 -10.84 5.03 27.83
N PRO A 180 -12.05 4.65 27.36
CA PRO A 180 -12.53 5.08 26.06
C PRO A 180 -12.87 6.58 26.11
N VAL A 181 -12.28 7.34 25.19
CA VAL A 181 -12.58 8.76 24.97
C VAL A 181 -13.99 8.85 24.36
N SER A 182 -14.96 9.29 25.14
CA SER A 182 -16.27 9.73 24.65
C SER A 182 -16.21 11.22 24.34
N ILE A 183 -16.42 11.59 23.08
CA ILE A 183 -16.59 12.98 22.64
C ILE A 183 -18.06 13.37 22.87
N PRO A 184 -18.37 14.39 23.67
CA PRO A 184 -19.73 14.93 23.74
C PRO A 184 -19.95 15.87 22.55
N MET A 185 -20.77 15.46 21.58
CA MET A 185 -21.39 16.40 20.65
C MET A 185 -22.71 16.85 21.24
N GLU A 186 -22.68 17.98 21.94
CA GLU A 186 -23.87 18.67 22.39
C GLU A 186 -24.30 19.64 21.28
N GLY A 187 -25.06 19.12 20.31
CA GLY A 187 -25.77 19.91 19.32
C GLY A 187 -27.24 20.01 19.71
N LYS A 188 -27.68 21.18 20.19
CA LYS A 188 -29.10 21.49 20.36
C LYS A 188 -29.79 21.40 18.99
N ALA A 189 -30.55 20.34 18.75
CA ALA A 189 -31.53 20.30 17.69
C ALA A 189 -32.73 21.17 18.11
N ALA A 190 -32.96 22.25 17.36
CA ALA A 190 -34.21 22.99 17.41
C ALA A 190 -35.30 22.20 16.66
N GLU A 191 -36.50 22.13 17.22
CA GLU A 191 -37.69 21.49 16.65
C GLU A 191 -38.91 22.36 17.01
N PRO A 192 -40.04 22.36 16.27
CA PRO A 192 -40.29 22.35 14.82
C PRO A 192 -41.31 23.44 14.37
N GLU A 193 -41.54 23.58 13.06
CA GLU A 193 -42.83 24.07 12.51
C GLU A 193 -43.57 22.92 11.79
N ARG A 194 -44.91 22.92 11.91
CA ARG A 194 -45.82 21.77 11.77
C ARG A 194 -46.39 21.60 10.35
N ALA A 195 -46.21 20.41 9.73
CA ALA A 195 -47.12 19.66 8.79
C ALA A 195 -46.31 18.59 7.98
N PRO A 196 -46.90 17.49 7.46
CA PRO A 196 -46.55 16.10 7.79
C PRO A 196 -45.23 15.58 7.18
N VAL A 197 -44.09 16.13 7.61
CA VAL A 197 -42.74 15.65 7.26
C VAL A 197 -42.57 14.15 7.54
N ARG A 198 -43.23 13.62 8.58
CA ARG A 198 -43.16 12.19 8.95
C ARG A 198 -43.68 11.26 7.85
N ALA A 199 -44.80 11.60 7.20
CA ALA A 199 -45.33 10.77 6.11
C ALA A 199 -44.41 10.79 4.88
N ALA A 200 -43.85 11.96 4.56
CA ALA A 200 -42.90 12.11 3.46
C ALA A 200 -41.57 11.38 3.71
N VAL A 201 -41.09 11.34 4.96
CA VAL A 201 -39.86 10.64 5.36
C VAL A 201 -40.03 9.12 5.40
N ILE A 202 -41.19 8.62 5.82
CA ILE A 202 -41.48 7.17 5.80
C ILE A 202 -41.65 6.66 4.37
N LEU A 203 -42.33 7.43 3.50
CA LEU A 203 -42.53 7.06 2.09
C LEU A 203 -41.21 7.06 1.30
N SER A 204 -40.29 7.99 1.59
CA SER A 204 -38.97 8.01 0.93
C SER A 204 -38.08 6.85 1.39
N GLY A 205 -38.11 6.48 2.68
CA GLY A 205 -37.38 5.32 3.22
C GLY A 205 -37.86 3.99 2.61
N LEU A 206 -39.18 3.78 2.51
CA LEU A 206 -39.75 2.59 1.85
C LEU A 206 -39.40 2.52 0.36
N GLY A 207 -39.44 3.65 -0.34
CA GLY A 207 -39.05 3.74 -1.75
C GLY A 207 -37.59 3.34 -1.96
N LEU A 208 -36.68 3.82 -1.10
CA LEU A 208 -35.24 3.50 -1.17
C LEU A 208 -34.95 2.03 -0.84
N SER A 209 -35.65 1.43 0.12
CA SER A 209 -35.45 0.01 0.47
C SER A 209 -35.94 -0.95 -0.61
N VAL A 210 -37.10 -0.70 -1.22
CA VAL A 210 -37.64 -1.57 -2.28
C VAL A 210 -36.86 -1.38 -3.59
N ALA A 211 -36.56 -0.14 -3.97
CA ALA A 211 -35.77 0.14 -5.17
C ALA A 211 -34.34 -0.40 -5.04
N GLY A 212 -33.71 -0.24 -3.86
CA GLY A 212 -32.38 -0.78 -3.60
C GLY A 212 -32.32 -2.30 -3.71
N ALA A 213 -33.33 -3.01 -3.20
CA ALA A 213 -33.36 -4.48 -3.24
C ALA A 213 -33.60 -4.99 -4.66
N ALA A 214 -34.48 -4.35 -5.43
CA ALA A 214 -34.75 -4.70 -6.82
C ALA A 214 -33.52 -4.45 -7.72
N VAL A 215 -32.88 -3.28 -7.58
CA VAL A 215 -31.64 -2.94 -8.32
C VAL A 215 -30.49 -3.85 -7.87
N GLY A 216 -30.39 -4.14 -6.58
CA GLY A 216 -29.39 -5.03 -6.00
C GLY A 216 -29.51 -6.46 -6.55
N ALA A 217 -30.71 -7.03 -6.53
CA ALA A 217 -30.98 -8.36 -7.07
C ALA A 217 -30.76 -8.42 -8.59
N ALA A 218 -31.26 -7.43 -9.34
CA ALA A 218 -31.04 -7.35 -10.79
C ALA A 218 -29.56 -7.23 -11.15
N GLY A 219 -28.80 -6.43 -10.39
CA GLY A 219 -27.34 -6.30 -10.56
C GLY A 219 -26.62 -7.62 -10.31
N LEU A 220 -26.98 -8.36 -9.25
CA LEU A 220 -26.37 -9.68 -8.99
C LEU A 220 -26.74 -10.74 -10.04
N VAL A 221 -27.99 -10.75 -10.52
CA VAL A 221 -28.42 -11.64 -11.60
C VAL A 221 -27.66 -11.31 -12.90
N ALA A 222 -27.58 -10.04 -13.27
CA ALA A 222 -26.81 -9.58 -14.44
C ALA A 222 -25.30 -9.89 -14.29
N ALA A 223 -24.76 -9.81 -13.08
CA ALA A 223 -23.38 -10.23 -12.82
C ALA A 223 -23.19 -11.74 -13.00
N SER A 224 -24.18 -12.55 -12.61
CA SER A 224 -24.12 -14.01 -12.77
C SER A 224 -24.19 -14.45 -14.23
N THR A 225 -25.04 -13.80 -15.04
CA THR A 225 -25.15 -14.09 -16.48
C THR A 225 -23.89 -13.65 -17.22
N ALA A 226 -23.37 -12.45 -16.92
CA ALA A 226 -22.11 -11.98 -17.52
C ALA A 226 -20.91 -12.91 -17.18
N ARG A 227 -20.90 -13.52 -15.99
CA ARG A 227 -19.90 -14.55 -15.63
C ARG A 227 -20.10 -15.86 -16.39
N GLN A 228 -21.33 -16.26 -16.67
CA GLN A 228 -21.61 -17.45 -17.49
C GLN A 228 -21.19 -17.24 -18.93
N ASP A 229 -21.48 -16.07 -19.50
CA ASP A 229 -21.03 -15.69 -20.84
C ASP A 229 -19.50 -15.66 -20.92
N ALA A 230 -18.83 -15.07 -19.92
CA ALA A 230 -17.37 -15.10 -19.83
C ALA A 230 -16.83 -16.54 -19.73
N LYS A 231 -17.52 -17.43 -18.99
CA LYS A 231 -17.14 -18.85 -18.89
C LYS A 231 -17.31 -19.60 -20.20
N ALA A 232 -18.42 -19.38 -20.92
CA ALA A 232 -18.67 -19.98 -22.22
C ALA A 232 -17.63 -19.57 -23.27
N LEU A 233 -17.11 -18.34 -23.16
CA LEU A 233 -15.97 -17.87 -23.97
C LEU A 233 -14.62 -18.49 -23.54
N THR A 234 -14.58 -19.16 -22.38
CA THR A 234 -13.39 -19.80 -21.81
C THR A 234 -13.46 -21.33 -21.74
N GLU A 235 -14.44 -21.97 -22.40
CA GLU A 235 -14.47 -23.43 -22.55
C GLU A 235 -13.58 -23.85 -23.75
N PRO A 236 -12.67 -24.83 -23.58
CA PRO A 236 -11.77 -25.25 -24.65
C PRO A 236 -12.53 -25.99 -25.76
N GLY A 237 -12.42 -25.51 -27.00
CA GLY A 237 -12.72 -26.32 -28.18
C GLY A 237 -11.69 -27.46 -28.35
N GLU A 238 -12.02 -28.48 -29.17
CA GLU A 238 -11.25 -29.73 -29.38
C GLU A 238 -9.76 -29.56 -29.73
N THR A 239 -9.32 -28.35 -30.08
CA THR A 239 -7.91 -28.01 -30.29
C THR A 239 -7.38 -27.18 -29.12
N GLY A 240 -6.82 -27.87 -28.12
CA GLY A 240 -6.24 -27.28 -26.91
C GLY A 240 -5.05 -26.35 -27.14
N SER A 241 -5.30 -25.12 -27.59
CA SER A 241 -4.29 -24.06 -27.73
C SER A 241 -4.64 -22.82 -26.91
N ASN A 242 -3.92 -22.68 -25.80
CA ASN A 242 -3.55 -21.49 -25.01
C ASN A 242 -4.41 -20.20 -25.15
N TYR A 243 -5.05 -19.85 -24.03
CA TYR A 243 -5.75 -18.60 -23.78
C TYR A 243 -4.85 -17.36 -23.84
N CYS A 244 -5.35 -16.32 -24.53
CA CYS A 244 -4.96 -14.91 -24.43
C CYS A 244 -3.48 -14.61 -24.55
N ARG A 245 -2.99 -14.70 -25.79
CA ARG A 245 -1.66 -14.21 -26.17
C ARG A 245 -1.84 -12.92 -26.97
N GLY A 246 -1.95 -11.82 -26.21
CA GLY A 246 -1.93 -10.41 -26.63
C GLY A 246 -1.95 -10.10 -28.13
N ALA A 247 -3.12 -9.70 -28.62
CA ALA A 247 -3.27 -8.76 -29.72
C ALA A 247 -4.63 -8.05 -29.59
N ALA A 248 -4.70 -6.78 -30.01
CA ALA A 248 -5.87 -5.90 -29.85
C ALA A 248 -7.14 -6.30 -30.65
N ASN A 249 -7.18 -7.49 -31.26
CA ASN A 249 -8.36 -8.03 -31.98
C ASN A 249 -8.69 -9.48 -31.56
N ASP A 250 -8.29 -9.88 -30.35
CA ASP A 250 -8.32 -11.27 -29.87
C ASP A 250 -9.62 -11.55 -29.06
N PRO A 251 -10.26 -12.74 -29.14
CA PRO A 251 -11.34 -13.22 -28.26
C PRO A 251 -11.22 -12.87 -26.76
N CYS A 252 -10.01 -12.53 -26.30
CA CYS A 252 -9.71 -12.09 -24.96
C CYS A 252 -10.19 -10.67 -24.61
N VAL A 253 -10.35 -9.78 -25.59
CA VAL A 253 -11.01 -8.48 -25.35
C VAL A 253 -12.48 -8.70 -25.02
N ALA A 254 -13.13 -9.68 -25.64
CA ALA A 254 -14.52 -10.03 -25.33
C ALA A 254 -14.64 -10.65 -23.92
N VAL A 255 -13.72 -11.53 -23.54
CA VAL A 255 -13.65 -12.10 -22.17
C VAL A 255 -13.38 -11.00 -21.14
N TYR A 256 -12.42 -10.10 -21.39
CA TYR A 256 -12.11 -8.98 -20.51
C TYR A 256 -13.32 -8.04 -20.35
N ASN A 257 -13.95 -7.64 -21.46
CA ASN A 257 -15.15 -6.80 -21.43
C ASN A 257 -16.34 -7.49 -20.75
N ALA A 258 -16.46 -8.82 -20.87
CA ALA A 258 -17.49 -9.60 -20.16
C ALA A 258 -17.20 -9.67 -18.64
N MET A 259 -15.94 -9.85 -18.26
CA MET A 259 -15.50 -9.81 -16.85
C MET A 259 -15.68 -8.43 -16.22
N ASP A 260 -15.33 -7.36 -16.94
CA ASP A 260 -15.49 -5.98 -16.48
C ASP A 260 -16.97 -5.61 -16.28
N LYS A 261 -17.84 -6.01 -17.23
CA LYS A 261 -19.30 -5.91 -17.05
C LYS A 261 -19.77 -6.67 -15.82
N ALA A 262 -19.28 -7.89 -15.60
CA ALA A 262 -19.64 -8.68 -14.43
C ALA A 262 -19.22 -8.01 -13.11
N ILE A 263 -18.04 -7.39 -13.06
CA ILE A 263 -17.55 -6.65 -11.89
C ILE A 263 -18.43 -5.43 -11.65
N ASN A 264 -18.69 -4.62 -12.67
CA ASN A 264 -19.54 -3.43 -12.57
C ASN A 264 -20.96 -3.79 -12.08
N PHE A 265 -21.56 -4.86 -12.61
CA PHE A 265 -22.85 -5.35 -12.13
C PHE A 265 -22.81 -5.90 -10.70
N THR A 266 -21.69 -6.51 -10.29
CA THR A 266 -21.49 -6.96 -8.90
C THR A 266 -21.45 -5.76 -7.95
N VAL A 267 -20.74 -4.69 -8.32
CA VAL A 267 -20.66 -3.45 -7.53
C VAL A 267 -22.04 -2.79 -7.42
N VAL A 268 -22.79 -2.68 -8.51
CA VAL A 268 -24.19 -2.17 -8.51
C VAL A 268 -25.09 -3.05 -7.64
N GLY A 269 -24.93 -4.38 -7.73
CA GLY A 269 -25.67 -5.35 -6.92
C GLY A 269 -25.44 -5.17 -5.42
N ILE A 270 -24.17 -5.09 -5.01
CA ILE A 270 -23.77 -4.88 -3.61
C ILE A 270 -24.22 -3.51 -3.10
N ALA A 271 -24.03 -2.45 -3.89
CA ALA A 271 -24.44 -1.09 -3.52
C ALA A 271 -25.97 -0.99 -3.32
N GLY A 272 -26.77 -1.61 -4.20
CA GLY A 272 -28.23 -1.65 -4.05
C GLY A 272 -28.68 -2.34 -2.76
N ILE A 273 -28.03 -3.45 -2.38
CA ILE A 273 -28.31 -4.15 -1.12
C ILE A 273 -27.92 -3.30 0.10
N ALA A 274 -26.75 -2.65 0.06
CA ALA A 274 -26.30 -1.77 1.15
C ALA A 274 -27.28 -0.61 1.40
N VAL A 275 -27.78 0.03 0.33
CA VAL A 275 -28.81 1.08 0.42
C VAL A 275 -30.10 0.54 1.04
N SER A 276 -30.45 -0.72 0.75
CA SER A 276 -31.65 -1.37 1.31
C SER A 276 -31.55 -1.61 2.81
N ILE A 277 -30.38 -2.03 3.30
CA ILE A 277 -30.10 -2.26 4.73
C ILE A 277 -30.19 -0.94 5.50
N VAL A 278 -29.61 0.14 4.97
CA VAL A 278 -29.67 1.47 5.60
C VAL A 278 -31.11 1.98 5.67
N GLY A 279 -31.88 1.86 4.58
CA GLY A 279 -33.30 2.23 4.58
C GLY A 279 -34.14 1.41 5.57
N GLY A 280 -33.91 0.09 5.66
CA GLY A 280 -34.62 -0.79 6.59
C GLY A 280 -34.27 -0.53 8.06
N ALA A 281 -32.99 -0.30 8.37
CA ALA A 281 -32.53 0.05 9.71
C ALA A 281 -33.10 1.40 10.17
N PHE A 282 -33.22 2.37 9.26
CA PHE A 282 -33.82 3.67 9.55
C PHE A 282 -35.31 3.57 9.87
N ILE A 283 -36.07 2.76 9.12
CA ILE A 283 -37.48 2.48 9.41
C ILE A 283 -37.63 1.75 10.75
N GLY A 284 -36.80 0.75 11.02
CA GLY A 284 -36.80 0.02 12.30
C GLY A 284 -36.53 0.94 13.50
N TYR A 285 -35.59 1.88 13.35
CA TYR A 285 -35.28 2.87 14.37
C TYR A 285 -36.47 3.80 14.66
N GLU A 286 -37.15 4.30 13.63
CA GLU A 286 -38.34 5.16 13.81
C GLU A 286 -39.52 4.41 14.43
N PHE A 287 -39.69 3.12 14.12
CA PHE A 287 -40.74 2.29 14.72
C PHE A 287 -40.50 2.03 16.21
N VAL A 288 -39.25 1.74 16.61
CA VAL A 288 -38.86 1.56 18.02
C VAL A 288 -39.00 2.87 18.80
N ARG A 289 -38.62 4.01 18.20
CA ARG A 289 -38.77 5.34 18.81
C ARG A 289 -40.24 5.75 18.98
N SER A 290 -41.13 5.29 18.10
CA SER A 290 -42.55 5.65 18.09
C SER A 290 -43.43 4.74 18.93
N ALA A 291 -42.90 3.64 19.51
CA ALA A 291 -43.67 2.73 20.34
C ALA A 291 -44.04 3.41 21.68
N PRO A 292 -45.33 3.63 21.98
CA PRO A 292 -45.73 4.26 23.22
C PRO A 292 -45.59 3.28 24.40
N GLY A 293 -44.80 3.67 25.40
CA GLY A 293 -44.93 3.11 26.76
C GLY A 293 -43.92 2.07 27.22
N LYS A 294 -42.65 2.10 26.77
CA LYS A 294 -41.57 1.40 27.48
C LYS A 294 -40.37 2.31 27.64
N GLU A 295 -39.84 2.39 28.86
CA GLU A 295 -38.55 3.04 29.16
C GLU A 295 -37.54 2.61 28.10
N ALA A 296 -36.83 3.59 27.54
CA ALA A 296 -35.84 3.35 26.49
C ALA A 296 -34.82 2.31 26.98
N ALA A 297 -34.95 1.07 26.52
CA ALA A 297 -33.93 0.07 26.69
C ALA A 297 -32.68 0.61 26.00
N ASN A 298 -31.64 0.87 26.78
CA ASN A 298 -30.35 1.37 26.30
C ASN A 298 -29.67 0.29 25.46
N ALA A 299 -30.09 0.14 24.20
CA ALA A 299 -29.45 -0.71 23.22
C ALA A 299 -28.34 0.09 22.52
N ARG A 300 -27.09 -0.34 22.70
CA ARG A 300 -25.94 0.16 21.93
C ARG A 300 -25.73 -0.77 20.74
N VAL A 301 -25.82 -0.19 19.55
CA VAL A 301 -25.47 -0.85 18.29
C VAL A 301 -24.08 -0.39 17.91
N THR A 302 -23.15 -1.33 17.77
CA THR A 302 -21.78 -1.04 17.34
C THR A 302 -21.49 -1.78 16.04
N LEU A 303 -21.08 -1.02 15.02
CA LEU A 303 -20.66 -1.54 13.74
C LEU A 303 -19.14 -1.72 13.76
N MET A 304 -18.65 -2.92 13.50
CA MET A 304 -17.22 -3.18 13.36
C MET A 304 -16.92 -3.58 11.93
N ALA A 305 -15.99 -2.88 11.29
CA ALA A 305 -15.49 -3.18 9.96
C ALA A 305 -14.06 -3.72 10.06
N ALA A 306 -13.80 -4.83 9.38
CA ALA A 306 -12.45 -5.38 9.19
C ALA A 306 -12.24 -5.70 7.69
N PRO A 307 -10.99 -5.78 7.21
CA PRO A 307 -10.71 -6.22 5.84
C PRO A 307 -11.13 -7.69 5.70
N GLY A 308 -12.30 -7.94 5.11
CA GLY A 308 -12.88 -9.28 4.96
C GLY A 308 -14.35 -9.40 5.38
N GLY A 309 -14.94 -8.37 6.01
CA GLY A 309 -16.36 -8.34 6.35
C GLY A 309 -16.70 -7.38 7.49
N GLY A 310 -17.98 -7.03 7.59
CA GLY A 310 -18.53 -6.23 8.69
C GLY A 310 -19.39 -7.11 9.60
N SER A 311 -19.40 -6.81 10.90
CA SER A 311 -20.33 -7.42 11.84
C SER A 311 -21.10 -6.36 12.63
N LEU A 312 -22.34 -6.71 12.98
CA LEU A 312 -23.24 -5.87 13.76
C LEU A 312 -23.40 -6.52 15.14
N GLN A 313 -22.98 -5.83 16.19
CA GLN A 313 -23.28 -6.24 17.56
C GLN A 313 -24.32 -5.32 18.18
N ILE A 314 -25.34 -5.95 18.78
CA ILE A 314 -26.41 -5.28 19.52
C ILE A 314 -26.25 -5.72 20.98
N ALA A 315 -25.98 -4.78 21.87
CA ALA A 315 -25.87 -5.03 23.30
C ALA A 315 -26.86 -4.14 24.07
N GLY A 316 -27.63 -4.73 24.98
CA GLY A 316 -28.58 -4.03 25.84
C GLY A 316 -29.04 -4.90 27.01
N ARG A 317 -29.64 -4.28 28.03
CA ARG A 317 -30.45 -5.01 29.02
C ARG A 317 -31.85 -5.14 28.43
N PHE A 318 -32.24 -6.37 28.13
CA PHE A 318 -33.55 -6.74 27.62
C PHE A 318 -34.53 -6.95 28.77
#